data_AF-A0A1I7UWB6-F1
#
_entry.id   AF-A0A1I7UWB6-F1
#
_cell.length_a   1.000
_cell.length_b   1.000
_cell.length_c   1.000
_cell.angle_alpha   90.00
_cell.angle_beta   90.00
_cell.angle_gamma   90.00
#
_symmetry.space_group_name_H-M   'P 1'
#
loop_
_entity.id
_entity.type
_entity.pdbx_description
1 polymer ?
#
loop_
_entity_poly.entity_id
_entity_poly.type
_entity_poly.pdbx_seq_one_letter_code
_entity_poly.pdbx_strand_id
1 'polypeptide(L)'
;MKIHLFLLLPILFLFYSPTISSESSSPFGCSTEDLQLTVTCRPKLTKLTDEMKKNPLNSGFPSVETLQKMSAYCKEAMECVSTARCEAIKEKMNKFSKMCQTIDFMKGPYAQCAAKLKASRDKTECIQWYFSDKTCVSFFIKSHSNSEIQMSTDQKCAQFKAKKQCIEKDFGKSCGDSTLKSFRENLDYVSKFVGCPVH
;
A
#
# COMPACT_ATOMS: atom_id res chain seq x y z
N MET A 1 -78.96 -10.45 -19.15
CA MET A 1 -77.85 -10.94 -18.30
C MET A 1 -76.76 -11.51 -19.21
N LYS A 2 -75.66 -10.78 -19.42
CA LYS A 2 -74.39 -11.25 -20.02
C LYS A 2 -73.38 -10.10 -19.94
N ILE A 3 -72.87 -9.92 -18.72
CA ILE A 3 -71.59 -9.25 -18.44
C ILE A 3 -70.57 -10.39 -18.30
N HIS A 4 -69.28 -10.12 -18.54
CA HIS A 4 -68.12 -11.03 -18.50
C HIS A 4 -67.58 -11.47 -19.87
N LEU A 5 -67.13 -10.49 -20.68
CA LEU A 5 -66.14 -10.75 -21.73
C LEU A 5 -65.09 -9.61 -21.81
N PHE A 6 -64.73 -9.02 -20.67
CA PHE A 6 -63.78 -7.90 -20.62
C PHE A 6 -62.66 -8.04 -19.57
N LEU A 7 -62.53 -9.20 -18.92
CA LEU A 7 -61.57 -9.43 -17.83
C LEU A 7 -60.42 -10.39 -18.15
N LEU A 8 -60.32 -10.91 -19.37
CA LEU A 8 -59.24 -11.85 -19.74
C LEU A 8 -58.09 -11.21 -20.53
N LEU A 9 -58.20 -9.93 -20.94
CA LEU A 9 -57.16 -9.28 -21.75
C LEU A 9 -55.96 -8.67 -20.99
N PRO A 10 -55.96 -8.36 -19.68
CA PRO A 10 -54.76 -7.80 -19.04
C PRO A 10 -53.77 -8.87 -18.52
N ILE A 11 -54.16 -10.16 -18.49
CA ILE A 11 -53.33 -11.24 -17.91
C ILE A 11 -52.26 -11.73 -18.92
N LEU A 12 -52.47 -11.56 -20.23
CA LEU A 12 -51.47 -11.95 -21.24
C LEU A 12 -50.33 -10.94 -21.41
N PHE A 13 -50.46 -9.70 -20.94
CA PHE A 13 -49.43 -8.67 -21.10
C PHE A 13 -48.36 -8.68 -19.99
N LEU A 14 -48.56 -9.41 -18.89
CA LEU A 14 -47.59 -9.52 -17.79
C LEU A 14 -46.52 -10.60 -18.00
N PHE A 15 -46.63 -11.43 -19.06
CA PHE A 15 -45.66 -12.49 -19.37
C PHE A 15 -44.69 -12.13 -20.51
N TYR A 16 -44.78 -10.93 -21.09
CA TYR A 16 -43.93 -10.48 -22.21
C TYR A 16 -42.92 -9.39 -21.83
N SER A 17 -42.61 -9.25 -20.55
CA SER A 17 -41.34 -8.64 -20.16
C SER A 17 -40.27 -9.71 -20.31
N PRO A 18 -39.33 -9.62 -21.27
CA PRO A 18 -38.13 -10.43 -21.18
C PRO A 18 -37.40 -9.95 -19.92
N THR A 19 -37.54 -10.71 -18.83
CA THR A 19 -36.56 -10.68 -17.75
C THR A 19 -35.26 -11.16 -18.36
N ILE A 20 -34.49 -10.24 -18.94
CA ILE A 20 -33.08 -10.43 -19.27
C ILE A 20 -32.34 -10.43 -17.93
N SER A 21 -32.58 -11.47 -17.15
CA SER A 21 -31.71 -11.91 -16.07
C SER A 21 -30.73 -12.89 -16.71
N SER A 22 -29.83 -12.38 -17.55
CA SER A 22 -28.60 -13.09 -17.84
C SER A 22 -27.51 -12.50 -16.96
N GLU A 23 -27.64 -12.67 -15.65
CA GLU A 23 -26.46 -12.82 -14.82
C GLU A 23 -25.80 -14.12 -15.29
N SER A 24 -24.95 -14.01 -16.30
CA SER A 24 -23.95 -15.01 -16.60
C SER A 24 -23.03 -15.06 -15.39
N SER A 25 -23.40 -15.83 -14.38
CA SER A 25 -22.58 -16.12 -13.22
C SER A 25 -21.36 -16.87 -13.71
N SER A 26 -20.30 -16.11 -14.05
CA SER A 26 -18.97 -16.69 -14.21
C SER A 26 -18.61 -17.38 -12.90
N PRO A 27 -17.78 -18.44 -12.92
CA PRO A 27 -17.40 -19.18 -11.71
C PRO A 27 -16.71 -18.34 -10.62
N PHE A 28 -16.46 -17.04 -10.86
CA PHE A 28 -15.92 -16.07 -9.91
C PHE A 28 -16.88 -14.93 -9.53
N GLY A 29 -18.12 -14.94 -10.02
CA GLY A 29 -19.10 -13.86 -9.78
C GLY A 29 -18.71 -12.51 -10.39
N CYS A 30 -17.73 -12.46 -11.30
CA CYS A 30 -17.33 -11.25 -12.02
C CYS A 30 -18.02 -11.14 -13.39
N SER A 31 -18.25 -9.91 -13.83
CA SER A 31 -18.71 -9.58 -15.19
C SER A 31 -17.65 -9.89 -16.26
N THR A 32 -18.06 -10.04 -17.53
CA THR A 32 -17.12 -10.26 -18.64
C THR A 32 -16.19 -9.06 -18.82
N GLU A 33 -16.69 -7.85 -18.59
CA GLU A 33 -15.95 -6.59 -18.64
C GLU A 33 -14.84 -6.57 -17.57
N ASP A 34 -15.14 -7.00 -16.34
CA ASP A 34 -14.15 -7.13 -15.28
C ASP A 34 -13.07 -8.16 -15.62
N LEU A 35 -13.46 -9.29 -16.21
CA LEU A 35 -12.50 -10.30 -16.67
C LEU A 35 -11.58 -9.75 -17.76
N GLN A 36 -12.12 -9.04 -18.75
CA GLN A 36 -11.34 -8.37 -19.80
C GLN A 36 -10.40 -7.31 -19.22
N LEU A 37 -10.84 -6.56 -18.20
CA LEU A 37 -9.99 -5.59 -17.51
C LEU A 37 -8.75 -6.26 -16.90
N THR A 38 -8.90 -7.45 -16.30
CA THR A 38 -7.73 -8.18 -15.76
C THR A 38 -6.73 -8.58 -16.85
N VAL A 39 -7.20 -8.93 -18.04
CA VAL A 39 -6.33 -9.28 -19.18
C VAL A 39 -5.59 -8.04 -19.67
N THR A 40 -6.32 -6.93 -19.86
CA THR A 40 -5.76 -5.65 -20.35
C THR A 40 -4.78 -5.03 -19.36
N CYS A 41 -5.05 -5.11 -18.05
CA CYS A 41 -4.21 -4.51 -17.02
C CYS A 41 -3.06 -5.41 -16.55
N ARG A 42 -3.09 -6.72 -16.84
CA ARG A 42 -2.04 -7.67 -16.44
C ARG A 42 -0.64 -7.19 -16.83
N PRO A 43 -0.36 -6.72 -18.06
CA PRO A 43 0.98 -6.26 -18.43
C PRO A 43 1.49 -5.11 -17.55
N LYS A 44 0.62 -4.21 -17.10
CA LYS A 44 0.99 -3.08 -16.22
C LYS A 44 1.34 -3.58 -14.81
N LEU A 45 0.57 -4.54 -14.29
CA LEU A 45 0.88 -5.22 -13.02
C LEU A 45 2.21 -5.99 -13.11
N THR A 46 2.48 -6.61 -14.26
CA THR A 46 3.72 -7.36 -14.50
C THR A 46 4.95 -6.44 -14.51
N LYS A 47 4.87 -5.23 -15.09
CA LYS A 47 5.99 -4.27 -15.03
C LYS A 47 6.47 -4.00 -13.61
N LEU A 48 5.54 -3.75 -12.69
CA LEU A 48 5.90 -3.54 -11.28
C LEU A 48 6.50 -4.81 -10.67
N THR A 49 5.86 -5.95 -10.89
CA THR A 49 6.32 -7.24 -10.37
C THR A 49 7.74 -7.56 -10.81
N ASP A 50 8.05 -7.31 -12.08
CA ASP A 50 9.38 -7.56 -12.65
C ASP A 50 10.42 -6.57 -12.11
N GLU A 51 10.05 -5.30 -11.95
CA GLU A 51 10.94 -4.31 -11.33
C GLU A 51 11.23 -4.65 -9.86
N MET A 52 10.23 -5.14 -9.12
CA MET A 52 10.40 -5.63 -7.74
C MET A 52 11.20 -6.92 -7.65
N LYS A 53 11.14 -7.80 -8.65
CA LYS A 53 12.04 -8.97 -8.71
C LYS A 53 13.49 -8.57 -8.95
N LYS A 54 13.72 -7.57 -9.81
CA LYS A 54 15.06 -7.04 -10.11
C LYS A 54 15.63 -6.25 -8.93
N ASN A 55 14.78 -5.52 -8.22
CA ASN A 55 15.16 -4.67 -7.10
C ASN A 55 14.29 -4.98 -5.88
N PRO A 56 14.46 -6.14 -5.25
CA PRO A 56 13.57 -6.54 -4.18
C PRO A 56 13.79 -5.65 -2.95
N LEU A 57 12.69 -5.18 -2.37
CA LEU A 57 12.71 -4.28 -1.20
C LEU A 57 13.35 -4.92 0.04
N ASN A 58 13.60 -6.24 0.02
CA ASN A 58 14.20 -6.97 1.11
C ASN A 58 15.74 -7.11 1.01
N SER A 59 16.37 -6.76 -0.12
CA SER A 59 17.82 -6.89 -0.33
C SER A 59 18.61 -5.62 -0.07
N GLY A 60 17.94 -4.53 0.29
CA GLY A 60 18.55 -3.20 0.44
C GLY A 60 17.53 -2.11 0.15
N PHE A 61 17.84 -0.87 0.55
CA PHE A 61 17.02 0.27 0.18
C PHE A 61 17.27 0.57 -1.31
N PRO A 62 16.26 0.48 -2.19
CA PRO A 62 16.49 0.71 -3.62
C PRO A 62 16.90 2.15 -3.90
N SER A 63 17.48 2.39 -5.07
CA SER A 63 17.81 3.76 -5.49
C SER A 63 16.54 4.61 -5.66
N VAL A 64 16.70 5.92 -5.58
CA VAL A 64 15.61 6.88 -5.79
C VAL A 64 14.96 6.69 -7.17
N GLU A 65 15.78 6.51 -8.20
CA GLU A 65 15.34 6.27 -9.57
C GLU A 65 14.49 5.00 -9.66
N THR A 66 14.94 3.91 -9.04
CA THR A 66 14.17 2.65 -8.97
C THR A 66 12.82 2.85 -8.27
N LEU A 67 12.80 3.56 -7.13
CA LEU A 67 11.56 3.82 -6.39
C LEU A 67 10.60 4.73 -7.16
N GLN A 68 11.11 5.73 -7.89
CA GLN A 68 10.30 6.57 -8.78
C GLN A 68 9.68 5.74 -9.91
N LYS A 69 10.48 4.86 -10.54
CA LYS A 69 10.03 3.96 -11.59
C LYS A 69 8.96 2.98 -11.10
N MET A 70 9.16 2.37 -9.93
CA MET A 70 8.16 1.51 -9.30
C MET A 70 6.87 2.26 -8.96
N SER A 71 6.97 3.47 -8.43
CA SER A 71 5.82 4.32 -8.13
C SER A 71 5.02 4.68 -9.39
N ALA A 72 5.71 4.95 -10.51
CA ALA A 72 5.06 5.17 -11.80
C ALA A 72 4.30 3.92 -12.28
N TYR A 73 4.90 2.73 -12.19
CA TYR A 73 4.21 1.47 -12.53
C TYR A 73 3.03 1.17 -11.63
N CYS A 74 3.14 1.50 -10.34
CA CYS A 74 2.03 1.45 -9.39
C CYS A 74 0.85 2.31 -9.85
N LYS A 75 1.11 3.57 -10.21
CA LYS A 75 0.09 4.49 -10.70
C LYS A 75 -0.56 3.98 -11.99
N GLU A 76 0.24 3.56 -12.97
CA GLU A 76 -0.27 3.00 -14.23
C GLU A 76 -1.19 1.78 -13.99
N ALA A 77 -0.79 0.87 -13.10
CA ALA A 77 -1.55 -0.33 -12.82
C ALA A 77 -2.84 -0.04 -12.04
N MET A 78 -2.78 0.83 -11.03
CA MET A 78 -3.94 1.23 -10.24
C MET A 78 -4.97 2.01 -11.05
N GLU A 79 -4.52 2.90 -11.94
CA GLU A 79 -5.43 3.61 -12.85
C GLU A 79 -6.13 2.63 -13.80
N CYS A 80 -5.40 1.63 -14.32
CA CYS A 80 -5.97 0.65 -15.24
C CYS A 80 -7.11 -0.17 -14.62
N VAL A 81 -6.95 -0.61 -13.37
CA VAL A 81 -7.93 -1.46 -12.67
C VAL A 81 -8.99 -0.66 -11.91
N SER A 82 -8.93 0.67 -11.94
CA SER A 82 -9.78 1.55 -11.11
C SER A 82 -11.29 1.40 -11.39
N THR A 83 -11.66 0.98 -12.60
CA THR A 83 -13.05 0.79 -13.02
C THR A 83 -13.61 -0.60 -12.68
N ALA A 84 -12.80 -1.48 -12.07
CA ALA A 84 -13.24 -2.83 -11.71
C ALA A 84 -14.41 -2.80 -10.72
N ARG A 85 -15.47 -3.54 -11.04
CA ARG A 85 -16.65 -3.67 -10.18
C ARG A 85 -16.61 -4.95 -9.36
N CYS A 86 -15.96 -6.00 -9.87
CA CYS A 86 -15.86 -7.28 -9.17
C CYS A 86 -15.08 -7.18 -7.85
N GLU A 87 -15.69 -7.66 -6.77
CA GLU A 87 -15.11 -7.60 -5.42
C GLU A 87 -13.81 -8.40 -5.28
N ALA A 88 -13.70 -9.57 -5.95
CA ALA A 88 -12.46 -10.35 -5.95
C ALA A 88 -11.27 -9.59 -6.56
N ILE A 89 -11.54 -8.73 -7.56
CA ILE A 89 -10.52 -7.86 -8.15
C ILE A 89 -10.18 -6.73 -7.18
N LYS A 90 -11.20 -6.06 -6.60
CA LYS A 90 -11.00 -4.99 -5.62
C LYS A 90 -10.18 -5.47 -4.41
N GLU A 91 -10.46 -6.66 -3.89
CA GLU A 91 -9.72 -7.22 -2.74
C GLU A 91 -8.24 -7.44 -3.07
N LYS A 92 -7.95 -8.05 -4.23
CA LYS A 92 -6.56 -8.20 -4.71
C LYS A 92 -5.89 -6.84 -4.92
N MET A 93 -6.62 -5.86 -5.44
CA MET A 93 -6.11 -4.50 -5.67
C MET A 93 -5.92 -3.71 -4.39
N ASN A 94 -6.65 -3.99 -3.31
CA ASN A 94 -6.39 -3.36 -2.02
C ASN A 94 -4.99 -3.73 -1.48
N LYS A 95 -4.60 -5.02 -1.58
CA LYS A 95 -3.25 -5.47 -1.19
C LYS A 95 -2.18 -4.79 -2.05
N PHE A 96 -2.41 -4.73 -3.35
CA PHE A 96 -1.50 -4.06 -4.29
C PHE A 96 -1.40 -2.55 -4.03
N SER A 97 -2.53 -1.88 -3.74
CA SER A 97 -2.59 -0.47 -3.39
C SER A 97 -1.77 -0.16 -2.15
N LYS A 98 -1.84 -0.99 -1.10
CA LYS A 98 -1.01 -0.83 0.10
C LYS A 98 0.49 -0.93 -0.22
N MET A 99 0.88 -1.87 -1.07
CA MET A 99 2.27 -1.98 -1.54
C MET A 99 2.70 -0.73 -2.32
N CYS A 100 1.81 -0.19 -3.16
CA CYS A 100 2.07 1.05 -3.89
C CYS A 100 2.19 2.27 -3.00
N GLN A 101 1.37 2.38 -1.95
CA GLN A 101 1.52 3.42 -0.91
C GLN A 101 2.88 3.30 -0.22
N THR A 102 3.35 2.08 0.06
CA THR A 102 4.70 1.88 0.62
C THR A 102 5.79 2.38 -0.31
N ILE A 103 5.72 2.04 -1.60
CA ILE A 103 6.70 2.50 -2.60
C ILE A 103 6.67 4.03 -2.73
N ASP A 104 5.47 4.62 -2.73
CA ASP A 104 5.28 6.07 -2.84
C ASP A 104 5.85 6.81 -1.62
N PHE A 105 5.68 6.24 -0.43
CA PHE A 105 6.33 6.73 0.78
C PHE A 105 7.86 6.58 0.71
N MET A 106 8.35 5.42 0.24
CA MET A 106 9.78 5.12 0.15
C MET A 106 10.52 6.04 -0.83
N LYS A 107 9.89 6.45 -1.92
CA LYS A 107 10.50 7.46 -2.82
C LYS A 107 10.54 8.86 -2.19
N GLY A 108 9.82 9.10 -1.10
CA GLY A 108 9.73 10.41 -0.43
C GLY A 108 11.02 10.84 0.26
N PRO A 109 11.17 12.13 0.57
CA PRO A 109 12.39 12.71 1.14
C PRO A 109 12.77 12.07 2.49
N TYR A 110 11.78 11.75 3.32
CA TYR A 110 12.01 11.09 4.60
C TYR A 110 12.68 9.73 4.46
N ALA A 111 12.14 8.83 3.64
CA ALA A 111 12.66 7.46 3.53
C ALA A 111 14.07 7.45 2.92
N GLN A 112 14.32 8.32 1.93
CA GLN A 112 15.66 8.52 1.38
C GLN A 112 16.67 9.00 2.43
N CYS A 113 16.27 9.96 3.26
CA CYS A 113 17.10 10.43 4.36
C CYS A 113 17.34 9.33 5.40
N ALA A 114 16.29 8.61 5.79
CA ALA A 114 16.39 7.52 6.77
C ALA A 114 17.39 6.45 6.30
N ALA A 115 17.39 6.11 5.01
CA ALA A 115 18.36 5.20 4.41
C ALA A 115 19.81 5.74 4.53
N LYS A 116 20.03 7.03 4.26
CA LYS A 116 21.34 7.68 4.41
C LYS A 116 21.81 7.72 5.87
N LEU A 117 20.94 8.11 6.80
CA LEU A 117 21.24 8.14 8.24
C LEU A 117 21.56 6.74 8.78
N LYS A 118 20.84 5.72 8.32
CA LYS A 118 21.13 4.32 8.66
C LYS A 118 22.48 3.85 8.12
N ALA A 119 22.90 4.32 6.95
CA ALA A 119 24.19 3.99 6.34
C ALA A 119 25.36 4.85 6.85
N SER A 120 25.09 5.98 7.49
CA SER A 120 26.10 6.88 8.05
C SER A 120 26.97 6.16 9.08
N ARG A 121 28.27 6.47 9.09
CA ARG A 121 29.20 6.03 10.15
C ARG A 121 29.10 6.88 11.40
N ASP A 122 28.71 8.13 11.25
CA ASP A 122 28.50 9.08 12.35
C ASP A 122 27.01 9.06 12.72
N LYS A 123 26.66 8.20 13.67
CA LYS A 123 25.30 8.09 14.20
C LYS A 123 25.27 8.63 15.61
N THR A 124 24.35 9.54 15.86
CA THR A 124 23.98 9.92 17.23
C THR A 124 23.34 8.72 17.95
N GLU A 125 23.30 8.78 19.27
CA GLU A 125 22.60 7.77 20.09
C GLU A 125 21.11 7.63 19.68
N CYS A 126 20.47 8.75 19.31
CA CYS A 126 19.07 8.75 18.89
C CYS A 126 18.85 8.04 17.56
N ILE A 127 19.70 8.30 16.56
CA ILE A 127 19.67 7.58 15.28
C ILE A 127 20.06 6.11 15.46
N GLN A 128 21.03 5.82 16.33
CA GLN A 128 21.43 4.45 16.62
C GLN A 128 20.29 3.66 17.28
N TRP A 129 19.58 4.24 18.23
CA TRP A 129 18.37 3.66 18.84
C TRP A 129 17.23 3.54 17.82
N TYR A 130 16.98 4.57 17.02
CA TYR A 130 15.90 4.59 16.05
C TYR A 130 16.00 3.44 15.01
N PHE A 131 17.22 3.04 14.68
CA PHE A 131 17.51 1.94 13.77
C PHE A 131 17.99 0.66 14.46
N SER A 132 17.98 0.58 15.81
CA SER A 132 18.44 -0.60 16.54
C SER A 132 17.43 -1.75 16.53
N ASP A 133 16.14 -1.44 16.44
CA ASP A 133 15.08 -2.45 16.44
C ASP A 133 15.00 -3.19 15.09
N LYS A 134 14.97 -4.52 15.14
CA LYS A 134 14.80 -5.40 13.97
C LYS A 134 13.48 -5.17 13.22
N THR A 135 12.50 -4.51 13.82
CA THR A 135 11.22 -4.13 13.16
C THR A 135 11.39 -2.94 12.22
N CYS A 136 12.32 -2.02 12.51
CA CYS A 136 12.74 -0.95 11.60
C CYS A 136 13.54 -1.53 10.42
N VAL A 137 14.28 -2.60 10.73
CA VAL A 137 15.06 -3.40 9.78
C VAL A 137 14.15 -4.22 8.86
N SER A 138 13.15 -4.95 9.36
CA SER A 138 12.27 -5.75 8.48
C SER A 138 11.48 -4.90 7.48
N PHE A 139 11.19 -3.64 7.83
CA PHE A 139 10.49 -2.72 6.94
C PHE A 139 11.36 -2.18 5.80
N PHE A 140 12.64 -1.87 6.04
CA PHE A 140 13.49 -1.22 5.04
C PHE A 140 14.57 -2.10 4.43
N ILE A 141 15.21 -3.00 5.19
CA ILE A 141 16.31 -3.88 4.75
C ILE A 141 16.49 -4.99 5.79
N LYS A 142 16.43 -6.27 5.42
CA LYS A 142 16.87 -7.35 6.33
C LYS A 142 18.36 -7.20 6.64
N SER A 143 18.70 -6.71 7.83
CA SER A 143 20.07 -6.61 8.37
C SER A 143 20.23 -7.65 9.48
N HIS A 144 21.32 -8.42 9.40
CA HIS A 144 21.80 -9.31 10.46
C HIS A 144 22.45 -8.47 11.56
N SER A 145 21.65 -8.04 12.56
CA SER A 145 22.17 -7.43 13.79
C SER A 145 21.72 -8.29 14.99
N ASN A 146 22.67 -8.77 15.77
CA ASN A 146 22.45 -9.53 17.00
C ASN A 146 22.40 -8.57 18.20
N SER A 147 21.23 -8.02 18.49
CA SER A 147 20.96 -7.41 19.80
C SER A 147 19.46 -7.44 20.04
N GLU A 148 19.02 -8.39 20.87
CA GLU A 148 17.64 -8.51 21.33
C GLU A 148 17.48 -7.71 22.63
N ILE A 149 16.94 -6.49 22.51
CA ILE A 149 16.25 -5.87 23.63
C ILE A 149 14.77 -6.07 23.35
N GLN A 150 14.18 -7.09 23.96
CA GLN A 150 12.78 -7.47 23.76
C GLN A 150 11.87 -6.51 24.56
N MET A 151 11.75 -5.27 24.09
CA MET A 151 10.83 -4.28 24.66
C MET A 151 9.39 -4.61 24.25
N SER A 152 8.43 -4.41 25.16
CA SER A 152 7.00 -4.46 24.80
C SER A 152 6.63 -3.29 23.87
N THR A 153 5.50 -3.41 23.14
CA THR A 153 5.00 -2.33 22.27
C THR A 153 4.87 -1.00 23.01
N ASP A 154 4.33 -1.01 24.23
CA ASP A 154 4.15 0.19 25.04
C ASP A 154 5.48 0.84 25.41
N GLN A 155 6.48 0.03 25.73
CA GLN A 155 7.82 0.51 26.04
C GLN A 155 8.50 1.12 24.81
N LYS A 156 8.30 0.53 23.62
CA LYS A 156 8.80 1.10 22.35
C LYS A 156 8.12 2.43 22.03
N CYS A 157 6.81 2.52 22.24
CA CYS A 157 6.07 3.76 22.08
C CYS A 157 6.51 4.85 23.05
N ALA A 158 6.71 4.51 24.33
CA ALA A 158 7.20 5.46 25.33
C ALA A 158 8.60 5.97 24.98
N GLN A 159 9.50 5.09 24.56
CA GLN A 159 10.85 5.47 24.11
C GLN A 159 10.81 6.33 22.84
N PHE A 160 9.98 5.98 21.86
CA PHE A 160 9.82 6.78 20.65
C PHE A 160 9.33 8.19 20.99
N LYS A 161 8.33 8.30 21.88
CA LYS A 161 7.83 9.60 22.35
C LYS A 161 8.92 10.40 23.07
N ALA A 162 9.71 9.76 23.92
CA ALA A 162 10.81 10.39 24.65
C ALA A 162 11.95 10.86 23.72
N LYS A 163 12.29 10.05 22.71
CA LYS A 163 13.37 10.34 21.75
C LYS A 163 12.90 11.11 20.50
N LYS A 164 11.60 11.37 20.33
CA LYS A 164 11.04 12.03 19.15
C LYS A 164 11.75 13.34 18.82
N GLN A 165 11.96 14.21 19.81
CA GLN A 165 12.60 15.50 19.58
C GLN A 165 14.05 15.37 19.12
N CYS A 166 14.83 14.44 19.66
CA CYS A 166 16.21 14.25 19.21
C CYS A 166 16.26 13.60 17.81
N ILE A 167 15.35 12.66 17.51
CA ILE A 167 15.21 12.09 16.16
C ILE A 167 14.87 13.20 15.15
N GLU A 168 13.88 14.03 15.43
CA GLU A 168 13.52 15.16 14.58
C GLU A 168 14.69 16.13 14.35
N LYS A 169 15.46 16.42 15.41
CA LYS A 169 16.65 17.28 15.30
C LYS A 169 17.71 16.67 14.39
N ASP A 170 17.97 15.37 14.51
CA ASP A 170 18.97 14.69 13.68
C ASP A 170 18.52 14.61 12.22
N PHE A 171 17.25 14.28 11.97
CA PHE A 171 16.66 14.31 10.63
C PHE A 171 16.69 15.72 10.02
N GLY A 172 16.32 16.76 10.79
CA GLY A 172 16.37 18.14 10.33
C GLY A 172 17.78 18.61 10.00
N LYS A 173 18.75 18.30 10.87
CA LYS A 173 20.17 18.67 10.68
C LYS A 173 20.78 17.97 9.47
N SER A 174 20.52 16.68 9.29
CA SER A 174 21.15 15.90 8.24
C SER A 174 20.43 15.97 6.89
N CYS A 175 19.14 16.29 6.87
CA CYS A 175 18.30 16.14 5.68
C CYS A 175 17.34 17.30 5.39
N GLY A 176 17.37 18.36 6.20
CA GLY A 176 16.63 19.60 5.96
C GLY A 176 15.14 19.54 6.27
N ASP A 177 14.49 20.71 6.11
CA ASP A 177 13.12 20.95 6.56
C ASP A 177 12.06 20.15 5.79
N SER A 178 12.29 19.85 4.50
CA SER A 178 11.35 19.06 3.70
C SER A 178 11.24 17.61 4.21
N THR A 179 12.36 17.04 4.65
CA THR A 179 12.40 15.74 5.32
C THR A 179 11.69 15.78 6.66
N LEU A 180 11.94 16.83 7.45
CA LEU A 180 11.31 17.00 8.77
C LEU A 180 9.79 17.18 8.66
N LYS A 181 9.33 17.92 7.65
CA LYS A 181 7.91 18.03 7.32
C LYS A 181 7.31 16.67 6.98
N SER A 182 7.95 15.91 6.09
CA SER A 182 7.49 14.55 5.73
C SER A 182 7.47 13.59 6.92
N PHE A 183 8.46 13.66 7.81
CA PHE A 183 8.48 12.88 9.07
C PHE A 183 7.23 13.16 9.92
N ARG A 184 6.91 14.44 10.10
CA ARG A 184 5.79 14.89 10.95
C ARG A 184 4.44 14.56 10.34
N GLU A 185 4.28 14.76 9.03
CA GLU A 185 3.04 14.47 8.30
C GLU A 185 2.75 12.97 8.20
N ASN A 186 3.77 12.12 8.31
CA ASN A 186 3.64 10.67 8.19
C ASN A 186 3.97 9.96 9.51
N LEU A 187 3.76 10.62 10.65
CA LEU A 187 4.15 10.10 11.96
C LEU A 187 3.60 8.69 12.22
N ASP A 188 2.34 8.43 11.85
CA ASP A 188 1.69 7.12 12.02
C ASP A 188 2.34 6.01 11.20
N TYR A 189 2.95 6.37 10.07
CA TYR A 189 3.69 5.44 9.23
C TYR A 189 5.11 5.24 9.75
N VAL A 190 5.74 6.34 10.17
CA VAL A 190 7.09 6.39 10.72
C VAL A 190 7.19 5.61 12.03
N SER A 191 6.21 5.76 12.92
CA SER A 191 6.20 5.09 14.23
C SER A 191 6.08 3.57 14.12
N LYS A 192 5.47 3.06 13.04
CA LYS A 192 5.42 1.62 12.76
C LYS A 192 6.81 1.02 12.56
N PHE A 193 7.78 1.82 12.10
CA PHE A 193 9.17 1.36 11.96
C PHE A 193 9.82 1.06 13.29
N VAL A 194 9.48 1.78 14.33
CA VAL A 194 10.02 1.52 15.68
C VAL A 194 9.12 0.59 16.50
N GLY A 195 8.17 -0.10 15.85
CA GLY A 195 7.23 -1.00 16.51
C GLY A 195 6.24 -0.28 17.43
N CYS A 196 5.95 1.01 17.16
CA CYS A 196 4.93 1.79 17.86
C CYS A 196 3.77 2.11 16.90
N PRO A 197 2.80 1.20 16.68
CA PRO A 197 1.59 1.57 15.96
C PRO A 197 0.85 2.64 16.78
N VAL A 198 0.71 3.85 16.23
CA VAL A 198 -0.23 4.83 16.80
C VAL A 198 -1.63 4.28 16.48
N HIS A 199 -2.39 3.99 17.54
CA HIS A 199 -3.83 3.72 17.46
C HIS A 199 -4.59 5.00 17.72
#